data_AF-A0A0S2TBI1-F1
#
_entry.id   AF-A0A0S2TBI1-F1
#
_cell.length_a   1.000
_cell.length_b   1.000
_cell.length_c   1.000
_cell.angle_alpha   90.00
_cell.angle_beta   90.00
_cell.angle_gamma   90.00
#
_symmetry.space_group_name_H-M   'P 1'
#
loop_
_entity.id
_entity.type
_entity.pdbx_description
1 polymer ?
#
loop_
_entity_poly.entity_id
_entity_poly.type
_entity_poly.pdbx_seq_one_letter_code
_entity_poly.pdbx_strand_id
1 'polypeptide(L)' 'MLLDAMARALRISDEAGLVGLFVDAKDDVVAGYYMKFGFVPIENNPLLLYLAMVSIRQAFENQGQ' A
#
# COMPACT_ATOMS: atom_id res chain seq x y z
N MET A 1 -4.34 9.70 7.69
CA MET A 1 -3.77 9.82 6.32
C MET A 1 -3.25 8.45 5.86
N LEU A 2 -2.89 8.28 4.57
CA LEU A 2 -2.48 6.98 4.00
C LEU A 2 -1.28 6.36 4.75
N LEU A 3 -0.26 7.16 5.06
CA LEU A 3 0.92 6.70 5.79
C LEU A 3 0.56 6.14 7.18
N ASP A 4 -0.36 6.80 7.91
CA ASP A 4 -0.83 6.29 9.20
C ASP A 4 -1.56 4.95 9.07
N ALA A 5 -2.30 4.76 7.98
CA ALA A 5 -2.99 3.50 7.70
C ALA A 5 -1.99 2.38 7.41
N MET A 6 -0.96 2.66 6.61
CA MET A 6 0.13 1.72 6.34
C MET A 6 0.88 1.36 7.62
N ALA A 7 1.21 2.34 8.47
CA ALA A 7 1.86 2.10 9.75
C ALA A 7 1.01 1.23 10.70
N ARG A 8 -0.31 1.45 10.73
CA ARG A 8 -1.24 0.60 11.50
C ARG A 8 -1.32 -0.82 10.96
N ALA A 9 -1.43 -0.98 9.65
CA ALA A 9 -1.47 -2.29 9.00
C ALA A 9 -0.18 -3.09 9.25
N LEU A 10 0.99 -2.43 9.13
CA LEU A 10 2.28 -3.05 9.40
C LEU A 10 2.37 -3.58 10.84
N ARG A 11 1.93 -2.81 11.84
CA ARG A 11 1.96 -3.22 13.25
C ARG A 11 1.18 -4.49 13.55
N ILE A 12 0.08 -4.73 12.85
CA ILE A 12 -0.75 -5.93 13.07
C ILE A 12 -0.44 -7.05 12.07
N SER A 13 0.42 -6.79 11.08
CA SER A 13 0.63 -7.71 9.95
C SER A 13 1.20 -9.06 10.38
N ASP A 14 2.07 -9.07 11.39
CA ASP A 14 2.72 -10.28 11.90
C ASP A 14 1.76 -11.15 12.72
N GLU A 15 0.81 -10.55 13.43
CA GLU A 15 -0.16 -11.27 14.28
C GLU A 15 -1.37 -11.76 13.48
N ALA A 16 -1.84 -10.98 12.51
CA ALA A 16 -3.05 -11.27 11.74
C ALA A 16 -2.76 -11.84 10.33
N GLY A 17 -1.49 -12.03 9.96
CA GLY A 17 -1.09 -12.62 8.68
C GLY A 17 -1.46 -11.77 7.46
N LEU A 18 -1.31 -10.44 7.55
CA LEU A 18 -1.61 -9.55 6.43
C LEU A 18 -0.52 -9.64 5.36
N VAL A 19 -0.94 -9.78 4.09
CA VAL A 19 -0.01 -9.87 2.94
C VAL A 19 0.10 -8.57 2.15
N GLY A 20 -0.91 -7.68 2.22
CA GLY A 20 -0.88 -6.38 1.56
C GLY A 20 -2.15 -5.55 1.76
N LEU A 21 -2.19 -4.37 1.14
CA LEU A 21 -3.35 -3.48 1.08
C LEU A 21 -3.91 -3.43 -0.33
N PHE A 22 -5.22 -3.37 -0.44
CA PHE A 22 -5.91 -3.04 -1.68
C PHE A 22 -6.61 -1.68 -1.53
N VAL A 23 -6.63 -0.91 -2.61
CA VAL A 23 -7.40 0.34 -2.71
C VAL A 23 -8.16 0.38 -4.02
N ASP A 24 -9.45 0.72 -3.95
CA ASP A 24 -10.23 1.13 -5.10
C ASP A 24 -10.06 2.64 -5.28
N ALA A 25 -9.31 3.03 -6.29
CA ALA A 25 -9.20 4.41 -6.74
C ALA A 25 -10.49 4.85 -7.41
N LYS A 26 -10.88 6.10 -7.15
CA LYS A 26 -12.08 6.69 -7.75
C LYS A 26 -11.95 6.91 -9.26
N ASP A 27 -10.75 7.26 -9.70
CA ASP A 27 -10.40 7.61 -11.08
C ASP A 27 -8.89 7.49 -11.29
N ASP A 28 -8.43 7.68 -12.52
CA ASP A 28 -7.02 7.56 -12.90
C ASP A 28 -6.12 8.57 -12.19
N VAL A 29 -6.64 9.74 -11.82
CA VAL A 29 -5.89 10.77 -11.07
C VAL A 29 -5.60 10.25 -9.66
N VAL A 30 -6.61 9.65 -9.02
CA VAL A 30 -6.46 9.02 -7.69
C VAL A 30 -5.58 7.77 -7.77
N ALA A 31 -5.68 6.96 -8.82
CA ALA A 31 -4.79 5.82 -9.03
C ALA A 31 -3.32 6.29 -9.10
N GLY A 32 -3.04 7.33 -9.89
CA GLY A 32 -1.72 7.94 -9.98
C GLY A 32 -1.21 8.54 -8.66
N TYR A 33 -2.10 8.99 -7.77
CA TYR A 33 -1.72 9.39 -6.41
C TYR A 33 -1.22 8.20 -5.59
N TYR A 34 -1.94 7.08 -5.58
CA TYR A 34 -1.53 5.88 -4.82
C TYR A 34 -0.24 5.26 -5.37
N MET A 35 -0.04 5.26 -6.69
CA MET A 35 1.17 4.73 -7.32
C MET A 35 2.46 5.43 -6.85
N LYS A 36 2.40 6.71 -6.44
CA LYS A 36 3.54 7.43 -5.84
C LYS A 36 4.03 6.81 -4.53
N PHE A 37 3.17 6.04 -3.85
CA PHE A 37 3.49 5.34 -2.61
C PHE A 37 3.87 3.87 -2.85
N GLY A 38 4.06 3.45 -4.11
CA GLY A 38 4.47 2.10 -4.47
C GLY A 38 3.31 1.12 -4.71
N PHE A 39 2.06 1.59 -4.68
CA PHE A 39 0.92 0.78 -5.13
C PHE A 39 1.06 0.45 -6.61
N VAL A 40 0.68 -0.78 -6.99
CA VAL A 40 0.66 -1.24 -8.38
C VAL A 40 -0.76 -1.57 -8.81
N PRO A 41 -1.21 -1.13 -10.00
CA PRO A 41 -2.51 -1.53 -10.54
C PRO A 41 -2.55 -3.02 -10.85
N ILE A 42 -3.70 -3.66 -10.69
CA ILE A 42 -3.88 -5.04 -11.16
C ILE A 42 -4.14 -5.06 -12.67
N GLU A 43 -3.72 -6.14 -13.34
CA GLU A 43 -3.69 -6.23 -14.82
C GLU A 43 -5.02 -5.87 -15.51
N ASN A 44 -6.15 -6.29 -14.93
CA ASN A 44 -7.48 -6.13 -15.54
C ASN A 44 -8.32 -5.00 -14.94
N ASN A 45 -7.80 -4.29 -13.93
CA ASN A 45 -8.51 -3.17 -13.31
C ASN A 45 -7.49 -2.12 -12.83
N PRO A 46 -7.19 -1.09 -13.64
CA PRO A 46 -6.20 -0.07 -13.28
C PRO A 46 -6.63 0.79 -12.08
N LEU A 47 -7.91 0.77 -11.70
CA LEU A 47 -8.42 1.46 -10.54
C LEU A 47 -8.36 0.63 -9.26
N LEU A 48 -8.11 -0.68 -9.33
CA LEU A 48 -7.82 -1.50 -8.16
C LEU A 48 -6.31 -1.65 -8.03
N LEU A 49 -5.75 -1.10 -6.96
CA LEU A 49 -4.31 -1.13 -6.72
C LEU A 49 -3.97 -1.96 -5.49
N TYR A 50 -2.79 -2.58 -5.54
CA TYR A 50 -2.24 -3.42 -4.48
C TYR A 50 -0.91 -2.87 -3.99
N LEU A 51 -0.66 -2.96 -2.69
CA LEU A 51 0.65 -2.72 -2.08
C LEU A 51 0.99 -3.84 -1.10
N ALA A 52 2.07 -4.58 -1.39
CA ALA A 52 2.50 -5.70 -0.56
C ALA A 52 3.04 -5.23 0.80
N MET A 53 2.75 -5.98 1.87
CA MET A 53 3.26 -5.67 3.22
C MET A 53 4.78 -5.65 3.27
N VAL A 54 5.46 -6.50 2.49
CA VAL A 54 6.93 -6.50 2.39
C VAL A 54 7.47 -5.17 1.87
N SER A 55 6.79 -4.56 0.90
CA SER A 55 7.16 -3.24 0.38
C SER A 55 6.92 -2.14 1.41
N ILE A 56 5.83 -2.23 2.18
CA ILE A 56 5.56 -1.30 3.29
C ILE A 56 6.65 -1.42 4.34
N ARG A 57 6.99 -2.64 4.78
CA ARG A 57 8.03 -2.89 5.78
C ARG A 57 9.36 -2.28 5.37
N GLN A 58 9.81 -2.56 4.15
CA GLN A 58 11.06 -2.01 3.61
C GLN A 58 11.04 -0.48 3.56
N ALA A 59 9.93 0.14 3.17
CA ALA A 59 9.81 1.60 3.12
C ALA A 59 9.92 2.26 4.51
N PHE A 60 9.39 1.64 5.56
CA PHE A 60 9.49 2.15 6.93
C PHE A 60 10.87 1.88 7.57
N GLU A 61 11.51 0.77 7.25
CA GLU A 61 12.88 0.46 7.70
C GLU A 61 13.89 1.47 7.13
N ASN A 62 13.76 1.81 5.86
CA ASN A 62 14.65 2.77 5.17
C ASN A 62 14.48 4.23 5.64
N GLN A 63 13.43 4.56 6.39
CA GLN A 63 13.20 5.91 6.94
C GLN A 63 13.79 6.10 8.35
N GLY A 64 14.18 5.02 9.02
CA GLY A 64 14.76 5.02 10.36
C GLY A 64 16.28 5.08 10.41
N GLN A 65 16.95 5.35 9.29
CA GLN A 65 18.42 5.42 9.16
C GLN A 65 18.89 6.82 8.76
#